data_AF-A0AAV5EW06-F1
#
_entry.id   AF-A0AAV5EW06-F1
#
_cell.length_a   1.000
_cell.length_b   1.000
_cell.length_c   1.000
_cell.angle_alpha   90.00
_cell.angle_beta   90.00
_cell.angle_gamma   90.00
#
_symmetry.space_group_name_H-M   'P 1'
#
loop_
_entity.id
_entity.type
_entity.pdbx_description
1 polymer ?
#
loop_
_entity_poly.entity_id
_entity_poly.type
_entity_poly.pdbx_seq_one_letter_code
_entity_poly.pdbx_strand_id
1 'polypeptide(L)'
;MLNDDERKVVLAILEDDSDEKSAQLVKVLRSAASANRDLVFGYVGVKQWEEFVETFDISKSSQLPKLLVWDRNEEYELVDGSERIEEGDQSSQISQFLEGYRAGRTTKKKVTGPSFMGFLNSLVSWSSLYILIAVVALLVLMVYFAGQDDTPQPRRVHEE
;
A
#
# COMPACT_ATOMS: atom_id res chain seq x y z
N MET A 1 -11.40 3.48 19.50
CA MET A 1 -10.29 4.45 19.39
C MET A 1 -9.48 4.03 18.17
N LEU A 2 -9.74 4.66 17.02
CA LEU A 2 -9.13 4.33 15.71
C LEU A 2 -8.13 5.40 15.25
N ASN A 3 -7.90 6.44 16.05
CA ASN A 3 -7.06 7.59 15.72
C ASN A 3 -5.60 7.47 16.21
N ASP A 4 -5.23 6.42 16.95
CA ASP A 4 -3.85 6.24 17.47
C ASP A 4 -2.96 5.36 16.58
N ASP A 5 -3.48 4.89 15.45
CA ASP A 5 -2.64 4.19 14.51
C ASP A 5 -1.77 5.23 13.80
N GLU A 6 -0.53 5.46 14.23
CA GLU A 6 0.43 6.41 13.64
C GLU A 6 1.27 5.79 12.50
N ARG A 7 1.00 4.53 12.15
CA ARG A 7 1.83 3.78 11.19
C ARG A 7 1.79 4.41 9.80
N LYS A 8 2.98 4.59 9.21
CA LYS A 8 3.09 5.04 7.82
C LYS A 8 2.70 3.93 6.85
N VAL A 9 2.24 4.34 5.67
CA VAL A 9 1.77 3.43 4.63
C VAL A 9 2.85 3.29 3.57
N VAL A 10 3.40 2.09 3.41
CA VAL A 10 4.19 1.71 2.24
C VAL A 10 3.22 1.42 1.11
N LEU A 11 3.20 2.29 0.09
CA LEU A 11 2.30 2.21 -1.04
C LEU A 11 3.07 1.79 -2.30
N ALA A 12 2.58 0.76 -2.98
CA ALA A 12 3.05 0.36 -4.30
C ALA A 12 2.11 0.89 -5.39
N ILE A 13 2.65 1.69 -6.30
CA ILE A 13 1.96 2.17 -7.50
C ILE A 13 2.28 1.21 -8.64
N LEU A 14 1.23 0.59 -9.16
CA LEU A 14 1.22 -0.41 -10.22
C LEU A 14 0.61 0.20 -11.49
N GLU A 15 0.99 -0.30 -12.66
CA GLU A 15 0.34 0.13 -13.91
C GLU A 15 -1.13 -0.33 -13.95
N ASP A 16 -1.35 -1.60 -13.61
CA ASP A 16 -2.67 -2.24 -13.56
C ASP A 16 -2.65 -3.28 -12.43
N ASP A 17 -3.60 -3.20 -11.48
CA ASP A 17 -3.65 -4.14 -10.36
C ASP A 17 -4.16 -5.55 -10.75
N SER A 18 -4.71 -5.68 -11.96
CA SER A 18 -5.22 -6.95 -12.49
C SER A 18 -4.19 -7.78 -13.27
N ASP A 19 -2.98 -7.25 -13.47
CA ASP A 19 -1.92 -7.94 -14.22
C ASP A 19 -1.25 -9.06 -13.39
N GLU A 20 -0.74 -10.09 -14.08
CA GLU A 20 -0.10 -11.24 -13.43
C GLU A 20 1.18 -10.83 -12.67
N LYS A 21 1.93 -9.85 -13.23
CA LYS A 21 3.11 -9.25 -12.57
C LYS A 21 2.73 -8.51 -11.29
N SER A 22 1.57 -7.85 -11.29
CA SER A 22 1.01 -7.19 -10.10
C SER A 22 0.64 -8.19 -9.02
N ALA A 23 0.04 -9.33 -9.40
CA ALA A 23 -0.30 -10.39 -8.44
C ALA A 23 0.92 -10.96 -7.72
N GLN A 24 2.07 -11.08 -8.41
CA GLN A 24 3.32 -11.50 -7.77
C GLN A 24 3.81 -10.45 -6.76
N LEU A 25 3.84 -9.16 -7.14
CA LEU A 25 4.28 -8.09 -6.24
C LEU A 25 3.36 -7.98 -5.01
N VAL A 26 2.05 -8.13 -5.18
CA VAL A 26 1.08 -8.12 -4.08
C VAL A 26 1.34 -9.25 -3.08
N LYS A 27 1.74 -10.45 -3.54
CA LYS A 27 2.12 -11.54 -2.63
C LYS A 27 3.35 -11.16 -1.81
N VAL A 28 4.37 -10.57 -2.45
CA VAL A 28 5.59 -10.13 -1.74
C VAL A 28 5.28 -9.03 -0.74
N LEU A 29 4.47 -8.03 -1.11
CA LEU A 29 4.02 -6.97 -0.22
C LEU A 29 3.24 -7.53 0.98
N ARG A 30 2.37 -8.51 0.76
CA ARG A 30 1.64 -9.20 1.84
C ARG A 30 2.62 -9.89 2.80
N SER A 31 3.61 -10.62 2.29
CA SER A 31 4.63 -11.24 3.12
C SER A 31 5.44 -10.21 3.93
N ALA A 32 5.80 -9.09 3.31
CA ALA A 32 6.48 -7.98 3.98
C ALA A 32 5.61 -7.34 5.07
N ALA A 33 4.30 -7.17 4.82
CA ALA A 33 3.35 -6.63 5.80
C ALA A 33 3.21 -7.52 7.03
N SER A 34 3.20 -8.84 6.84
CA SER A 34 3.16 -9.80 7.96
C SER A 34 4.43 -9.72 8.83
N ALA A 35 5.58 -9.41 8.23
CA ALA A 35 6.87 -9.28 8.92
C ALA A 35 7.10 -7.89 9.55
N ASN A 36 6.42 -6.85 9.08
CA ASN A 36 6.63 -5.46 9.50
C ASN A 36 5.32 -4.83 9.98
N ARG A 37 4.88 -5.21 11.19
CA ARG A 37 3.61 -4.76 11.79
C ARG A 37 3.59 -3.27 12.14
N ASP A 38 4.77 -2.63 12.19
CA ASP A 38 5.01 -1.20 12.40
C ASP A 38 4.63 -0.33 11.18
N LEU A 39 4.40 -0.95 10.03
CA LEU A 39 4.01 -0.28 8.79
C LEU A 39 2.73 -0.89 8.23
N VAL A 40 1.97 -0.09 7.49
CA VAL A 40 0.84 -0.56 6.70
C VAL A 40 1.29 -0.69 5.26
N PHE A 41 0.90 -1.76 4.57
CA PHE A 41 1.26 -1.96 3.16
C PHE A 41 0.00 -1.87 2.30
N GLY A 42 0.07 -1.09 1.24
CA GLY A 42 -1.00 -0.92 0.26
C GLY A 42 -0.47 -0.97 -1.16
N TYR A 43 -1.36 -1.20 -2.12
CA TYR A 43 -1.05 -1.11 -3.54
C TYR A 43 -2.21 -0.44 -4.28
N VAL A 44 -1.91 0.19 -5.41
CA VAL A 44 -2.89 0.89 -6.24
C VAL A 44 -2.50 0.79 -7.71
N GLY A 45 -3.47 0.53 -8.59
CA GLY A 45 -3.30 0.55 -10.04
C GLY A 45 -3.58 1.92 -10.64
N VAL A 46 -2.70 2.43 -11.50
CA VAL A 46 -2.89 3.73 -12.19
C VAL A 46 -4.16 3.71 -13.04
N LYS A 47 -4.44 2.61 -13.75
CA LYS A 47 -5.65 2.52 -14.60
C LYS A 47 -6.96 2.70 -13.83
N GLN A 48 -7.01 2.24 -12.59
CA GLN A 48 -8.21 2.24 -11.74
C GLN A 48 -8.30 3.52 -10.89
N TRP A 49 -7.15 4.12 -10.54
CA TRP A 49 -7.04 5.20 -9.55
C TRP A 49 -6.16 6.36 -10.05
N GLU A 50 -6.32 6.72 -11.32
CA GLU A 50 -5.51 7.74 -11.99
C GLU A 50 -5.49 9.07 -11.22
N GLU A 51 -6.67 9.56 -10.81
CA GLU A 51 -6.82 10.81 -10.04
C GLU A 51 -6.10 10.77 -8.69
N PHE A 52 -6.04 9.61 -8.03
CA PHE A 52 -5.31 9.44 -6.78
C PHE A 52 -3.81 9.43 -7.02
N VAL A 53 -3.33 8.71 -8.04
CA VAL A 53 -1.90 8.63 -8.36
C VAL A 53 -1.36 9.99 -8.82
N GLU A 54 -2.16 10.78 -9.55
CA GLU A 54 -1.80 12.14 -9.98
C GLU A 54 -1.50 13.10 -8.82
N THR A 55 -2.01 12.83 -7.61
CA THR A 55 -1.69 13.67 -6.44
C THR A 55 -0.22 13.53 -6.04
N PHE A 56 0.36 12.36 -6.27
CA PHE A 56 1.79 12.12 -6.12
C PHE A 56 2.46 12.62 -7.40
N ASP A 57 3.59 13.31 -7.27
CA ASP A 57 4.39 13.76 -8.42
C ASP A 57 5.15 12.59 -9.09
N ILE A 58 4.45 11.47 -9.25
CA ILE A 58 4.85 10.24 -9.89
C ILE A 58 4.09 10.27 -11.22
N SER A 59 4.57 11.13 -12.12
CA SER A 59 3.96 11.31 -13.43
C SER A 59 3.72 9.98 -14.14
N LYS A 60 2.68 9.92 -14.99
CA LYS A 60 2.34 8.80 -15.89
C LYS A 60 3.49 8.31 -16.80
N SER A 61 4.62 9.03 -16.81
CA SER A 61 5.85 8.71 -17.57
C SER A 61 6.92 7.96 -16.76
N SER A 62 6.70 7.71 -15.47
CA SER A 62 7.67 6.98 -14.63
C SER A 62 7.49 5.47 -14.85
N GLN A 63 8.55 4.74 -15.18
CA GLN A 63 8.50 3.27 -15.25
C GLN A 63 8.02 2.71 -13.90
N LEU A 64 6.84 2.07 -13.94
CA LEU A 64 6.19 1.35 -12.85
C LEU A 64 6.68 -0.10 -12.84
N PRO A 65 6.57 -0.83 -11.72
CA PRO A 65 5.99 -0.44 -10.43
C PRO A 65 6.93 0.40 -9.53
N LYS A 66 6.32 1.29 -8.72
CA LYS A 66 7.04 2.24 -7.85
C LYS A 66 6.58 2.18 -6.39
N LEU A 67 7.50 2.23 -5.44
CA LEU A 67 7.24 2.25 -4.00
C LEU A 67 7.46 3.63 -3.40
N LEU A 68 6.60 4.00 -2.46
CA LEU A 68 6.70 5.20 -1.64
C LEU A 68 6.21 4.91 -0.23
N VAL A 69 6.66 5.72 0.74
CA VAL A 69 6.11 5.72 2.09
C VAL A 69 5.29 6.98 2.29
N TRP A 70 4.03 6.84 2.69
CA TRP A 70 3.09 7.94 2.82
C TRP A 70 2.65 8.10 4.27
N ASP A 71 2.62 9.34 4.75
CA ASP A 71 2.30 9.69 6.14
C ASP A 71 0.78 9.71 6.44
N ARG A 72 -0.05 9.42 5.43
CA ARG A 72 -1.52 9.50 5.44
C ARG A 72 -2.09 10.91 5.39
N ASN A 73 -1.25 11.91 5.19
CA ASN A 73 -1.62 13.30 5.11
C ASN A 73 -1.07 13.91 3.80
N GLU A 74 -0.18 14.89 3.88
CA GLU A 74 0.30 15.66 2.74
C GLU A 74 1.75 15.36 2.35
N GLU A 75 2.41 14.41 3.01
CA GLU A 75 3.83 14.11 2.75
C GLU A 75 4.04 12.65 2.37
N TYR A 76 4.87 12.44 1.37
CA TYR A 76 5.38 11.13 1.04
C TYR A 76 6.90 11.14 0.92
N GLU A 77 7.49 10.00 1.21
CA GLU A 77 8.90 9.74 1.22
C GLU A 77 9.22 8.74 0.12
N LEU A 78 10.20 9.09 -0.70
CA LEU A 78 10.80 8.18 -1.66
C LEU A 78 12.13 7.69 -1.09
N VAL A 79 12.40 6.39 -1.17
CA VAL A 79 13.67 5.84 -0.68
C VAL A 79 14.68 5.86 -1.83
N ASP A 80 15.74 6.65 -1.66
CA ASP A 80 16.68 6.96 -2.75
C ASP A 80 17.31 5.68 -3.32
N GLY A 81 17.15 5.47 -4.62
CA GLY A 81 17.74 4.33 -5.35
C GLY A 81 16.98 2.99 -5.21
N SER A 82 15.92 2.92 -4.41
CA SER A 82 15.06 1.71 -4.27
C SER A 82 13.58 2.02 -4.49
N GLU A 83 13.26 3.18 -5.07
CA GLU A 83 11.88 3.57 -5.38
C GLU A 83 11.23 2.64 -6.41
N ARG A 84 12.02 1.95 -7.23
CA ARG A 84 11.53 1.15 -8.36
C ARG A 84 11.68 -0.32 -8.05
N ILE A 85 10.72 -1.11 -8.51
CA ILE A 85 10.78 -2.55 -8.44
C ILE A 85 10.93 -3.12 -9.85
N GLU A 86 12.07 -3.76 -10.10
CA GLU A 86 12.37 -4.45 -11.36
C GLU A 86 11.83 -5.91 -11.32
N GLU A 87 11.66 -6.52 -12.50
CA GLU A 87 11.12 -7.90 -12.69
C GLU A 87 11.99 -9.03 -12.09
N GLY A 88 13.07 -8.71 -11.37
CA GLY A 88 13.93 -9.65 -10.69
C GLY A 88 13.44 -10.04 -9.28
N ASP A 89 14.37 -10.07 -8.31
CA ASP A 89 14.05 -10.41 -6.93
C ASP A 89 13.34 -9.24 -6.23
N GLN A 90 12.02 -9.20 -6.36
CA GLN A 90 11.16 -8.19 -5.76
C GLN A 90 11.20 -8.23 -4.23
N SER A 91 11.46 -9.40 -3.63
CA SER A 91 11.53 -9.54 -2.17
C SER A 91 12.74 -8.83 -1.61
N SER A 92 13.91 -9.06 -2.21
CA SER A 92 15.14 -8.36 -1.83
C SER A 92 15.05 -6.85 -2.05
N GLN A 93 14.43 -6.42 -3.14
CA GLN A 93 14.23 -4.99 -3.42
C GLN A 93 13.30 -4.32 -2.39
N ILE A 94 12.19 -4.98 -2.00
CA ILE A 94 11.31 -4.47 -0.92
C ILE A 94 12.05 -4.44 0.42
N SER A 95 12.85 -5.45 0.75
CA SER A 95 13.67 -5.43 1.97
C SER A 95 14.67 -4.28 1.97
N GLN A 96 15.36 -4.05 0.86
CA GLN A 96 16.31 -2.94 0.70
C GLN A 96 15.61 -1.57 0.80
N PHE A 97 14.42 -1.45 0.23
CA PHE A 97 13.58 -0.26 0.37
C PHE A 97 13.23 0.01 1.84
N LEU A 98 12.76 -1.01 2.58
CA LEU A 98 12.41 -0.86 4.00
C LEU A 98 13.63 -0.52 4.86
N GLU A 99 14.79 -1.10 4.55
CA GLU A 99 16.04 -0.78 5.21
C GLU A 99 16.49 0.66 4.91
N GLY A 100 16.39 1.10 3.66
CA GLY A 100 16.67 2.48 3.26
C GLY A 100 15.76 3.49 3.96
N TYR A 101 14.47 3.18 4.04
CA TYR A 101 13.49 3.97 4.79
C TYR A 101 13.87 4.08 6.28
N ARG A 102 14.18 2.96 6.94
CA ARG A 102 14.58 2.93 8.36
C ARG A 102 15.92 3.63 8.60
N ALA A 103 16.81 3.59 7.62
CA ALA A 103 18.09 4.31 7.66
C ALA A 103 17.95 5.83 7.42
N GLY A 104 16.74 6.33 7.12
CA GLY A 104 16.49 7.73 6.81
C GLY A 104 17.05 8.18 5.46
N ARG A 105 17.33 7.23 4.54
CA ARG A 105 17.75 7.51 3.16
C ARG A 105 16.53 7.83 2.29
N THR A 106 15.78 8.85 2.71
CA THR A 106 14.51 9.23 2.10
C THR A 106 14.50 10.67 1.65
N THR A 107 13.94 10.89 0.45
CA THR A 107 13.60 12.21 -0.05
C THR A 107 12.12 12.48 0.24
N LYS A 108 11.87 13.45 1.12
CA LYS A 108 10.52 13.94 1.42
C LYS A 108 9.99 14.79 0.27
N LYS A 109 8.76 14.50 -0.14
CA LYS A 109 8.01 15.24 -1.15
C LYS A 109 6.61 15.56 -0.62
N LYS A 110 6.09 16.71 -1.02
CA LYS A 110 4.73 17.11 -0.74
C LYS A 110 3.83 16.62 -1.88
N VAL A 111 2.65 16.07 -1.57
CA VAL A 111 1.63 15.80 -2.61
C VAL A 111 1.19 17.13 -3.21
N THR A 112 1.24 17.25 -4.53
CA THR A 112 1.05 18.49 -5.29
C THR A 112 -0.40 18.70 -5.74
N GLY A 113 -1.24 17.67 -5.61
CA GLY A 113 -2.66 17.71 -5.94
C GLY A 113 -3.53 18.41 -4.89
N PRO A 114 -4.87 18.47 -5.09
CA PRO A 114 -5.81 18.82 -4.02
C PRO A 114 -5.47 18.00 -2.78
N SER A 115 -5.50 18.61 -1.59
CA SER A 115 -5.05 17.92 -0.37
C SER A 115 -5.69 16.55 -0.29
N PHE A 116 -4.90 15.52 0.02
CA PHE A 116 -5.42 14.16 0.05
C PHE A 116 -6.59 14.03 1.04
N MET A 117 -6.52 14.74 2.17
CA MET A 117 -7.65 14.87 3.09
C MET A 117 -8.84 15.64 2.49
N GLY A 118 -8.61 16.57 1.57
CA GLY A 118 -9.64 17.20 0.75
C GLY A 118 -10.28 16.23 -0.26
N PHE A 119 -9.52 15.33 -0.87
CA PHE A 119 -10.04 14.23 -1.70
C PHE A 119 -10.84 13.24 -0.86
N LEU A 120 -10.33 12.74 0.27
CA LEU A 120 -11.11 11.89 1.17
C LEU A 120 -12.38 12.57 1.70
N ASN A 121 -12.32 13.86 2.03
CA ASN A 121 -13.50 14.62 2.44
C ASN A 121 -14.48 14.83 1.26
N SER A 122 -14.00 14.93 0.01
CA SER A 122 -14.88 14.99 -1.17
C SER A 122 -15.54 13.64 -1.47
N LEU A 123 -14.93 12.52 -1.06
CA LEU A 123 -15.55 11.18 -1.11
C LEU A 123 -16.70 11.02 -0.09
N VAL A 124 -16.76 11.85 0.95
CA VAL A 124 -17.87 11.92 1.94
C VAL A 124 -19.01 12.84 1.45
N SER A 125 -18.88 13.43 0.26
CA SER A 125 -19.96 14.14 -0.43
C SER A 125 -21.07 13.17 -0.87
N TRP A 126 -22.32 13.61 -0.78
CA TRP A 126 -23.53 12.83 -1.09
C TRP A 126 -23.55 12.23 -2.52
N SER A 127 -22.76 12.78 -3.45
CA SER A 127 -22.66 12.31 -4.84
C SER A 127 -21.62 11.21 -5.08
N SER A 128 -20.68 10.99 -4.15
CA SER A 128 -19.53 10.09 -4.33
C SER A 128 -19.66 8.76 -3.56
N LEU A 129 -20.90 8.37 -3.20
CA LEU A 129 -21.22 7.23 -2.35
C LEU A 129 -20.65 5.90 -2.88
N TYR A 130 -20.55 5.73 -4.19
CA TYR A 130 -20.01 4.51 -4.80
C TYR A 130 -18.52 4.30 -4.51
N ILE A 131 -17.73 5.37 -4.51
CA ILE A 131 -16.30 5.30 -4.20
C ILE A 131 -16.11 5.04 -2.70
N LEU A 132 -16.93 5.68 -1.84
CA LEU A 132 -16.93 5.42 -0.41
C LEU A 132 -17.28 3.96 -0.10
N ILE A 133 -18.31 3.41 -0.73
CA ILE A 133 -18.70 2.00 -0.60
C ILE A 133 -17.57 1.08 -1.08
N ALA A 134 -16.89 1.40 -2.18
CA ALA A 134 -15.75 0.62 -2.68
C ALA A 134 -14.56 0.63 -1.70
N VAL A 135 -14.21 1.79 -1.14
CA VAL A 135 -13.13 1.91 -0.14
C VAL A 135 -13.49 1.18 1.16
N VAL A 136 -14.72 1.33 1.65
CA VAL A 136 -15.20 0.60 2.83
C VAL A 136 -15.22 -0.90 2.58
N ALA A 137 -15.67 -1.34 1.40
CA ALA A 137 -15.63 -2.75 1.02
C ALA A 137 -14.20 -3.29 0.96
N LEU A 138 -13.25 -2.52 0.42
CA LEU A 138 -11.82 -2.89 0.40
C LEU A 138 -11.21 -2.94 1.81
N LEU A 139 -11.57 -2.02 2.70
CA LEU A 139 -11.13 -2.05 4.10
C LEU A 139 -11.73 -3.23 4.86
N VAL A 140 -13.02 -3.52 4.68
CA VAL A 140 -13.68 -4.70 5.24
C VAL A 140 -13.04 -5.98 4.70
N LEU A 141 -12.72 -6.01 3.40
CA LEU A 141 -12.04 -7.14 2.77
C LEU A 141 -10.61 -7.31 3.32
N MET A 142 -9.90 -6.21 3.53
CA MET A 142 -8.56 -6.21 4.13
C MET A 142 -8.59 -6.72 5.57
N VAL A 143 -9.57 -6.27 6.38
CA VAL A 143 -9.78 -6.76 7.76
C VAL A 143 -10.23 -8.21 7.78
N TYR A 144 -11.12 -8.61 6.86
CA TYR A 144 -11.61 -9.98 6.74
C TYR A 144 -10.48 -10.96 6.38
N PHE A 145 -9.63 -10.59 5.41
CA PHE A 145 -8.45 -11.39 5.07
C PHE A 145 -7.37 -11.36 6.15
N ALA A 146 -7.23 -10.26 6.91
CA ALA A 146 -6.30 -10.18 8.03
C ALA A 146 -6.76 -11.01 9.25
N GLY A 147 -8.06 -11.28 9.39
CA GLY A 147 -8.63 -12.10 10.46
C GLY A 147 -8.74 -13.60 10.16
N GLN A 148 -8.28 -14.07 9.00
CA GLN A 148 -8.45 -15.46 8.56
C GLN A 148 -7.28 -16.40 8.93
N ASP A 149 -6.23 -15.89 9.57
CA ASP A 149 -5.05 -16.69 9.97
C ASP A 149 -5.19 -17.41 11.33
N ASP A 150 -6.32 -17.26 12.05
CA ASP A 150 -6.57 -17.95 13.32
C ASP A 150 -7.70 -18.98 13.19
N THR A 151 -7.47 -20.08 12.46
CA THR A 151 -8.24 -21.31 12.65
C THR A 151 -7.39 -22.34 13.41
N PRO A 152 -7.71 -22.64 14.69
CA PRO A 152 -7.02 -23.70 15.41
C PRO A 152 -7.35 -25.04 14.77
N GLN A 153 -6.35 -25.72 14.19
CA GLN A 153 -6.53 -27.10 13.75
C GLN A 153 -6.80 -28.01 14.96
N PRO A 154 -7.83 -28.87 14.92
CA PRO A 154 -8.05 -29.85 15.97
C PRO A 154 -6.97 -30.93 15.86
N ARG A 155 -6.01 -30.91 16.80
CA ARG A 155 -4.98 -31.93 16.96
C ARG A 155 -5.67 -33.26 17.28
N ARG A 156 -5.82 -34.14 16.29
CA ARG A 156 -6.09 -35.55 16.55
C ARG A 156 -4.86 -36.13 17.25
N VAL A 157 -5.03 -36.55 18.50
CA VAL A 157 -4.05 -37.39 19.19
C VAL A 157 -4.53 -38.82 19.02
N HIS A 158 -3.68 -39.61 18.38
CA HIS A 158 -3.80 -41.06 18.22
C HIS A 158 -3.92 -41.75 19.59
N GLU A 159 -4.83 -42.71 19.67
CA GLU A 159 -4.86 -43.75 20.70
C GLU A 159 -3.62 -44.66 20.54
N GLU A 160 -2.91 -44.91 21.65
CA GLU A 160 -2.26 -46.18 21.98
C GLU A 160 -2.37 -46.41 23.50
#